data_AF-A0A8H6A059-F1
#
_entry.id   AF-A0A8H6A059-F1
#
_cell.length_a   1.000
_cell.length_b   1.000
_cell.length_c   1.000
_cell.angle_alpha   90.00
_cell.angle_beta   90.00
_cell.angle_gamma   90.00
#
_symmetry.space_group_name_H-M   'P 1'
#
loop_
_entity.id
_entity.type
_entity.pdbx_description
1 polymer ?
#
loop_
_entity_poly.entity_id
_entity_poly.type
_entity_poly.pdbx_seq_one_letter_code
_entity_poly.pdbx_strand_id
1 'polypeptide(L)'
;MQRMHLSREDFDNPEVAGAVNPHPDYGYFHGPIPNPNPGWRPHPDTRTPVTTADNEGAPTPGSRLSGINGMVCDIAVNGNQMCGQSIASQIALRRHIRNAHPGATLNPSRTNIPQAERIAGENALKQWVLSKGWRTARYVKEPGEGPKYSLIQDYCDFLEELAQEDNEFAQKFGTEFHRPKPGKVSSHKAGPSPQAPLQYAEHMQRKSSPDTPTSLSAPKSKRATPKKGPNAASVRKQPARGKKTAESVPMTA
;
A
#
# COMPACT_ATOMS: atom_id res chain seq x y z
N MET A 1 -2.13 -1.75 -21.06
CA MET A 1 -1.00 -1.17 -20.30
C MET A 1 0.25 -1.57 -21.06
N GLN A 2 1.17 -0.64 -21.33
CA GLN A 2 2.49 -1.01 -21.86
C GLN A 2 3.14 -1.95 -20.83
N ARG A 3 3.62 -3.12 -21.28
CA ARG A 3 4.40 -4.04 -20.45
C ARG A 3 5.59 -3.23 -19.91
N MET A 4 5.79 -3.20 -18.59
CA MET A 4 6.97 -2.57 -18.03
C MET A 4 8.20 -3.25 -18.63
N HIS A 5 9.12 -2.45 -19.17
CA HIS A 5 10.43 -2.95 -19.58
C HIS A 5 11.25 -3.12 -18.30
N LEU A 6 11.22 -4.33 -17.74
CA LEU A 6 12.03 -4.72 -16.58
C LEU A 6 13.33 -5.36 -17.05
N SER A 7 14.38 -5.16 -16.26
CA SER A 7 15.74 -5.67 -16.49
C SER A 7 16.32 -6.24 -15.19
N ARG A 8 17.46 -6.94 -15.27
CA ARG A 8 18.16 -7.45 -14.08
C ARG A 8 18.59 -6.28 -13.16
N GLU A 9 19.03 -5.19 -13.77
CA GLU A 9 19.51 -3.97 -13.11
C GLU A 9 18.41 -3.27 -12.31
N ASP A 10 17.13 -3.47 -12.69
CA ASP A 10 16.00 -2.93 -11.94
C ASP A 10 15.83 -3.55 -10.55
N PHE A 11 16.43 -4.73 -10.31
CA PHE A 11 16.29 -5.50 -9.06
C PHE A 11 17.62 -5.66 -8.31
N ASP A 12 18.72 -5.97 -9.00
CA ASP A 12 20.04 -6.18 -8.39
C ASP A 12 20.82 -4.87 -8.33
N ASN A 13 20.29 -3.90 -7.57
CA ASN A 13 20.93 -2.60 -7.35
C ASN A 13 20.83 -2.14 -5.88
N PRO A 14 21.69 -1.18 -5.45
CA PRO A 14 21.71 -0.71 -4.07
C PRO A 14 20.41 -0.05 -3.59
N GLU A 15 19.63 0.58 -4.48
CA GLU A 15 18.38 1.26 -4.10
C GLU A 15 17.28 0.27 -3.72
N VAL A 16 17.18 -0.85 -4.45
CA VAL A 16 16.27 -1.95 -4.11
C VAL A 16 16.78 -2.69 -2.88
N ALA A 17 18.07 -3.00 -2.82
CA ALA A 17 18.65 -3.69 -1.68
C ALA A 17 18.47 -2.89 -0.37
N GLY A 18 18.62 -1.57 -0.44
CA GLY A 18 18.46 -0.64 0.68
C GLY A 18 17.05 -0.07 0.85
N ALA A 19 16.05 -0.55 0.09
CA ALA A 19 14.69 -0.08 0.22
C ALA A 19 14.17 -0.35 1.65
N VAL A 20 13.45 0.62 2.21
CA VAL A 20 12.93 0.57 3.57
C VAL A 20 11.41 0.48 3.57
N ASN A 21 10.88 -0.36 4.45
CA ASN A 21 9.46 -0.45 4.75
C ASN A 21 9.28 -0.64 6.26
N PRO A 22 8.49 0.18 6.97
CA PRO A 22 7.83 1.39 6.46
C PRO A 22 8.85 2.47 6.05
N HIS A 23 8.50 3.25 5.03
CA HIS A 23 9.25 4.43 4.65
C HIS A 23 8.94 5.60 5.60
N PRO A 24 9.94 6.36 6.07
CA PRO A 24 9.72 7.46 7.02
C PRO A 24 8.70 8.49 6.51
N ASP A 25 8.77 8.85 5.23
CA ASP A 25 7.89 9.87 4.65
C ASP A 25 6.61 9.35 4.01
N TYR A 26 6.54 8.07 3.63
CA TYR A 26 5.45 7.53 2.80
C TYR A 26 4.65 6.43 3.49
N GLY A 27 5.15 5.91 4.61
CA GLY A 27 4.52 4.83 5.36
C GLY A 27 4.77 3.46 4.74
N TYR A 28 3.79 2.58 4.86
CA TYR A 28 3.90 1.19 4.41
C TYR A 28 3.58 1.06 2.92
N PHE A 29 4.43 0.34 2.19
CA PHE A 29 4.18 -0.12 0.82
C PHE A 29 3.65 -1.56 0.79
N HIS A 30 4.05 -2.35 1.79
CA HIS A 30 3.62 -3.73 2.03
C HIS A 30 3.61 -4.04 3.54
N GLY A 31 3.14 -5.23 3.90
CA GLY A 31 2.95 -5.64 5.29
C GLY A 31 4.14 -6.29 5.99
N PRO A 32 3.95 -6.60 7.29
CA PRO A 32 2.72 -6.40 8.06
C PRO A 32 2.47 -4.94 8.43
N ILE A 33 1.25 -4.45 8.16
CA ILE A 33 0.80 -3.09 8.51
C ILE A 33 0.07 -3.16 9.85
N PRO A 34 0.54 -2.45 10.90
CA PRO A 34 -0.10 -2.46 12.20
C PRO A 34 -1.55 -1.95 12.12
N ASN A 35 -2.45 -2.63 12.85
CA ASN A 35 -3.77 -2.13 13.15
C ASN A 35 -3.80 -1.65 14.62
N PRO A 36 -3.60 -0.35 14.89
CA PRO A 36 -3.60 0.17 16.25
C PRO A 36 -5.01 0.22 16.88
N ASN A 37 -6.07 -0.05 16.11
CA ASN A 37 -7.45 -0.03 16.58
C ASN A 37 -8.14 -1.40 16.37
N PRO A 38 -7.61 -2.50 16.92
CA PRO A 38 -8.20 -3.82 16.72
C PRO A 38 -9.62 -3.87 17.32
N GLY A 39 -10.59 -4.28 16.50
CA GLY A 39 -11.99 -4.42 16.92
C GLY A 39 -12.78 -3.11 17.03
N TRP A 40 -12.13 -1.94 16.92
CA TRP A 40 -12.84 -0.67 16.92
C TRP A 40 -13.80 -0.58 15.73
N ARG A 41 -14.99 -0.03 15.94
CA ARG A 41 -15.93 0.36 14.88
C ARG A 41 -16.65 1.64 15.28
N PRO A 42 -16.93 2.54 14.33
CA PRO A 42 -17.67 3.78 14.61
C PRO A 42 -19.18 3.54 14.80
N HIS A 43 -19.72 2.46 14.21
CA HIS A 43 -21.15 2.13 14.24
C HIS A 43 -21.37 0.77 14.90
N PRO A 44 -22.44 0.59 15.71
CA PRO A 44 -22.76 -0.68 16.34
C PRO A 44 -23.24 -1.74 15.33
N ASP A 45 -23.95 -1.32 14.28
CA ASP A 45 -24.33 -2.22 13.18
C ASP A 45 -23.15 -2.40 12.22
N THR A 46 -22.73 -3.66 12.06
CA THR A 46 -21.64 -4.04 11.15
C THR A 46 -21.97 -3.88 9.67
N ARG A 47 -23.25 -3.72 9.33
CA ARG A 47 -23.72 -3.50 7.95
C ARG A 47 -23.61 -2.03 7.53
N THR A 48 -23.55 -1.10 8.48
CA THR A 48 -23.38 0.32 8.18
C THR A 48 -21.99 0.57 7.61
N PRO A 49 -21.85 1.04 6.36
CA PRO A 49 -20.55 1.31 5.77
C PRO A 49 -19.79 2.39 6.56
N VAL A 50 -18.49 2.19 6.76
CA VAL A 50 -17.64 3.16 7.45
C VAL A 50 -17.26 4.27 6.48
N THR A 51 -17.57 5.51 6.83
CA THR A 51 -17.24 6.69 6.02
C THR A 51 -15.81 7.18 6.30
N THR A 52 -15.30 8.05 5.43
CA THR A 52 -14.00 8.72 5.66
C THR A 52 -14.00 9.49 6.98
N ALA A 53 -15.08 10.22 7.28
CA ALA A 53 -15.20 11.02 8.51
C ALA A 53 -15.24 10.12 9.75
N ASP A 54 -15.96 9.00 9.70
CA ASP A 54 -15.98 8.05 10.80
C ASP A 54 -14.57 7.54 11.11
N ASN A 55 -13.80 7.18 10.07
CA ASN A 55 -12.43 6.67 10.20
C ASN A 55 -11.45 7.68 10.82
N GLU A 56 -11.72 8.99 10.71
CA GLU A 56 -10.94 10.06 11.36
C GLU A 56 -11.18 10.10 12.86
N GLY A 57 -12.31 9.58 13.33
CA GLY A 57 -12.66 9.45 14.74
C GLY A 57 -12.08 8.23 15.44
N ALA A 58 -11.12 7.51 14.82
CA ALA A 58 -10.48 6.36 15.45
C ALA A 58 -9.69 6.77 16.71
N PRO A 59 -9.72 5.98 17.81
CA PRO A 59 -9.07 6.33 19.07
C PRO A 59 -7.56 6.55 18.95
N THR A 60 -6.90 5.73 18.13
CA THR A 60 -5.47 5.83 17.84
C THR A 60 -5.27 6.20 16.38
N PRO A 61 -4.33 7.10 16.02
CA PRO A 61 -4.00 7.36 14.63
C PRO A 61 -3.61 6.07 13.90
N GLY A 62 -4.22 5.82 12.75
CA GLY A 62 -3.91 4.67 11.92
C GLY A 62 -2.50 4.74 11.31
N SER A 63 -2.05 3.61 10.76
CA SER A 63 -0.79 3.53 10.01
C SER A 63 -0.91 4.29 8.68
N ARG A 64 0.17 4.92 8.21
CA ARG A 64 0.19 5.51 6.86
C ARG A 64 0.38 4.41 5.82
N LEU A 65 -0.57 4.26 4.91
CA LEU A 65 -0.48 3.38 3.74
C LEU A 65 -0.16 4.21 2.50
N SER A 66 0.88 3.83 1.78
CA SER A 66 1.29 4.47 0.53
C SER A 66 0.23 4.31 -0.57
N GLY A 67 0.19 5.28 -1.49
CA GLY A 67 -0.57 5.17 -2.73
C GLY A 67 -0.07 4.05 -3.65
N ILE A 68 1.18 3.62 -3.45
CA ILE A 68 1.88 2.55 -4.17
C ILE A 68 1.97 1.34 -3.25
N ASN A 69 1.34 0.23 -3.61
CA ASN A 69 1.29 -0.97 -2.80
C ASN A 69 1.01 -2.22 -3.64
N GLY A 70 1.09 -3.37 -3.00
CA GLY A 70 0.89 -4.69 -3.60
C GLY A 70 -0.54 -5.05 -4.00
N MET A 71 -1.53 -4.19 -3.74
CA MET A 71 -2.95 -4.46 -4.00
C MET A 71 -3.54 -5.64 -3.20
N VAL A 72 -2.84 -6.03 -2.14
CA VAL A 72 -3.22 -7.07 -1.18
C VAL A 72 -3.39 -6.40 0.18
N CYS A 73 -4.42 -6.79 0.91
CA CYS A 73 -4.65 -6.23 2.24
C CYS A 73 -3.65 -6.79 3.25
N ASP A 74 -2.62 -6.00 3.52
CA ASP A 74 -1.50 -6.34 4.41
C ASP A 74 -1.72 -5.91 5.87
N ILE A 75 -2.96 -5.56 6.24
CA ILE A 75 -3.31 -5.20 7.61
C ILE A 75 -3.17 -6.42 8.53
N ALA A 76 -2.42 -6.25 9.62
CA ALA A 76 -2.29 -7.25 10.67
C ALA A 76 -3.64 -7.50 11.35
N VAL A 77 -4.07 -8.76 11.42
CA VAL A 77 -5.37 -9.15 12.00
C VAL A 77 -5.22 -10.06 13.22
N ASN A 78 -4.22 -10.94 13.25
CA ASN A 78 -4.02 -11.92 14.33
C ASN A 78 -2.52 -12.11 14.62
N GLY A 79 -1.91 -11.17 15.35
CA GLY A 79 -0.49 -11.22 15.67
C GLY A 79 0.39 -11.15 14.43
N ASN A 80 0.92 -12.29 13.99
CA ASN A 80 1.81 -12.39 12.82
C ASN A 80 1.10 -12.73 11.49
N GLN A 81 -0.23 -12.70 11.45
CA GLN A 81 -1.01 -12.88 10.23
C GLN A 81 -1.60 -11.57 9.72
N MET A 82 -1.65 -11.45 8.39
CA MET A 82 -2.26 -10.35 7.65
C MET A 82 -3.58 -10.77 7.00
N CYS A 83 -4.43 -9.81 6.65
CA CYS A 83 -5.74 -10.08 6.04
C CYS A 83 -5.64 -10.89 4.73
N GLY A 84 -4.81 -10.46 3.79
CA GLY A 84 -4.50 -11.17 2.54
C GLY A 84 -5.57 -11.06 1.44
N GLN A 85 -6.60 -10.25 1.64
CA GLN A 85 -7.60 -10.01 0.60
C GLN A 85 -6.94 -9.38 -0.64
N SER A 86 -6.89 -10.12 -1.75
CA SER A 86 -6.49 -9.61 -3.08
C SER A 86 -7.57 -8.70 -3.65
N ILE A 87 -7.17 -7.53 -4.15
CA ILE A 87 -8.11 -6.49 -4.60
C ILE A 87 -7.68 -5.89 -5.93
N ALA A 88 -8.64 -5.72 -6.86
CA ALA A 88 -8.35 -5.33 -8.24
C ALA A 88 -8.12 -3.82 -8.47
N SER A 89 -8.46 -2.95 -7.52
CA SER A 89 -8.27 -1.49 -7.67
C SER A 89 -7.94 -0.80 -6.35
N GLN A 90 -7.18 0.30 -6.43
CA GLN A 90 -6.78 1.08 -5.25
C GLN A 90 -7.99 1.64 -4.50
N ILE A 91 -9.07 1.99 -5.22
CA ILE A 91 -10.34 2.43 -4.64
C ILE A 91 -11.00 1.30 -3.83
N ALA A 92 -11.01 0.09 -4.37
CA ALA A 92 -11.54 -1.08 -3.67
C ALA A 92 -10.68 -1.46 -2.46
N LEU A 93 -9.34 -1.32 -2.54
CA LEU A 93 -8.45 -1.60 -1.40
C LEU A 93 -8.73 -0.65 -0.24
N ARG A 94 -8.80 0.66 -0.53
CA ARG A 94 -9.14 1.69 0.46
C ARG A 94 -10.51 1.43 1.10
N ARG A 95 -11.51 1.03 0.29
CA ARG A 95 -12.84 0.68 0.78
C ARG A 95 -12.82 -0.56 1.68
N HIS A 96 -12.09 -1.59 1.27
CA HIS A 96 -11.93 -2.81 2.05
C HIS A 96 -11.28 -2.51 3.40
N ILE A 97 -10.13 -1.83 3.42
CA ILE A 97 -9.44 -1.47 4.65
C ILE A 97 -10.37 -0.70 5.58
N ARG A 98 -11.05 0.34 5.09
CA ARG A 98 -11.95 1.13 5.93
C ARG A 98 -13.12 0.33 6.52
N ASN A 99 -13.68 -0.63 5.79
CA ASN A 99 -14.83 -1.41 6.26
C ASN A 99 -14.44 -2.64 7.10
N ALA A 100 -13.35 -3.32 6.75
CA ALA A 100 -12.88 -4.54 7.39
C ALA A 100 -11.88 -4.27 8.52
N HIS A 101 -11.12 -3.18 8.41
CA HIS A 101 -10.08 -2.74 9.33
C HIS A 101 -10.20 -1.22 9.63
N PRO A 102 -11.38 -0.75 10.09
CA PRO A 102 -11.57 0.66 10.44
C PRO A 102 -10.51 1.11 11.44
N GLY A 103 -9.97 2.30 11.23
CA GLY A 103 -8.91 2.90 12.06
C GLY A 103 -7.52 2.29 11.83
N ALA A 104 -7.37 1.24 11.01
CA ALA A 104 -6.06 0.62 10.80
C ALA A 104 -5.12 1.52 10.00
N THR A 105 -5.65 2.30 9.04
CA THR A 105 -4.86 3.24 8.25
C THR A 105 -5.43 4.65 8.29
N LEU A 106 -4.55 5.64 8.14
CA LEU A 106 -4.96 7.01 7.86
C LEU A 106 -5.76 7.08 6.56
N ASN A 107 -6.65 8.07 6.47
CA ASN A 107 -7.32 8.34 5.22
C ASN A 107 -6.30 8.79 4.17
N PRO A 108 -6.33 8.20 2.97
CA PRO A 108 -5.36 8.53 1.95
C PRO A 108 -5.56 9.97 1.46
N SER A 109 -4.46 10.64 1.19
CA SER A 109 -4.48 11.96 0.57
C SER A 109 -5.16 11.93 -0.80
N ARG A 110 -5.82 13.04 -1.17
CA ARG A 110 -6.35 13.29 -2.51
C ARG A 110 -5.29 13.87 -3.46
N THR A 111 -4.10 14.16 -2.94
CA THR A 111 -2.99 14.65 -3.75
C THR A 111 -2.50 13.57 -4.72
N ASN A 112 -1.96 14.00 -5.85
CA ASN A 112 -1.26 13.10 -6.76
C ASN A 112 -0.07 12.47 -6.02
N ILE A 113 0.23 11.21 -6.34
CA ILE A 113 1.38 10.49 -5.79
C ILE A 113 2.65 11.15 -6.36
N PRO A 114 3.54 11.69 -5.53
CA PRO A 114 4.79 12.28 -6.00
C PRO A 114 5.69 11.19 -6.60
N GLN A 115 6.53 11.56 -7.57
CA GLN A 115 7.42 10.61 -8.23
C GLN A 115 8.37 9.90 -7.25
N ALA A 116 8.81 10.59 -6.19
CA ALA A 116 9.64 9.98 -5.15
C ALA A 116 8.92 8.87 -4.37
N GLU A 117 7.61 9.01 -4.07
CA GLU A 117 6.81 7.94 -3.45
C GLU A 117 6.65 6.75 -4.41
N ARG A 118 6.53 7.02 -5.72
CA ARG A 118 6.52 5.98 -6.76
C ARG A 118 7.80 5.17 -6.77
N ILE A 119 8.94 5.83 -6.87
CA ILE A 119 10.26 5.16 -6.91
C ILE A 119 10.49 4.37 -5.62
N ALA A 120 10.25 4.98 -4.46
CA ALA A 120 10.41 4.32 -3.17
C ALA A 120 9.49 3.10 -3.02
N GLY A 121 8.23 3.21 -3.43
CA GLY A 121 7.28 2.12 -3.34
C GLY A 121 7.56 0.98 -4.31
N GLU A 122 7.97 1.27 -5.54
CA GLU A 122 8.40 0.27 -6.51
C GLU A 122 9.65 -0.47 -6.01
N ASN A 123 10.67 0.26 -5.52
CA ASN A 123 11.87 -0.37 -4.97
C ASN A 123 11.58 -1.26 -3.75
N ALA A 124 10.71 -0.82 -2.84
CA ALA A 124 10.30 -1.63 -1.69
C ALA A 124 9.54 -2.90 -2.11
N LEU A 125 8.63 -2.81 -3.10
CA LEU A 125 7.91 -3.98 -3.61
C LEU A 125 8.84 -4.95 -4.36
N LYS A 126 9.77 -4.43 -5.18
CA LYS A 126 10.80 -5.25 -5.84
C LYS A 126 11.63 -6.01 -4.80
N GLN A 127 12.12 -5.33 -3.76
CA GLN A 127 12.88 -5.94 -2.67
C GLN A 127 12.04 -7.01 -1.95
N TRP A 128 10.76 -6.74 -1.67
CA TRP A 128 9.88 -7.67 -0.98
C TRP A 128 9.61 -8.95 -1.77
N VAL A 129 9.50 -8.85 -3.10
CA VAL A 129 9.39 -10.02 -3.99
C VAL A 129 10.73 -10.75 -4.09
N LEU A 130 11.82 -10.02 -4.37
CA LEU A 130 13.16 -10.58 -4.55
C LEU A 130 13.66 -11.34 -3.31
N SER A 131 13.39 -10.80 -2.11
CA SER A 131 13.69 -11.44 -0.82
C SER A 131 12.71 -12.56 -0.42
N LYS A 132 11.73 -12.86 -1.27
CA LYS A 132 10.64 -13.84 -1.01
C LYS A 132 9.77 -13.49 0.20
N GLY A 133 9.80 -12.24 0.66
CA GLY A 133 8.94 -11.75 1.73
C GLY A 133 7.46 -11.87 1.37
N TRP A 134 7.09 -11.52 0.12
CA TRP A 134 5.73 -11.71 -0.40
C TRP A 134 5.31 -13.18 -0.35
N ARG A 135 6.17 -14.06 -0.87
CA ARG A 135 5.90 -15.50 -0.97
C ARG A 135 5.73 -16.16 0.41
N THR A 136 6.52 -15.75 1.38
CA THR A 136 6.54 -16.35 2.75
C THR A 136 5.67 -15.62 3.76
N ALA A 137 5.09 -14.47 3.40
CA ALA A 137 4.14 -13.73 4.21
C ALA A 137 2.99 -14.62 4.68
N ARG A 138 2.47 -14.38 5.88
CA ARG A 138 1.38 -15.18 6.47
C ARG A 138 0.05 -14.46 6.30
N TYR A 139 -0.82 -15.00 5.47
CA TYR A 139 -2.15 -14.44 5.21
C TYR A 139 -3.25 -15.32 5.80
N VAL A 140 -4.28 -14.69 6.35
CA VAL A 140 -5.52 -15.39 6.75
C VAL A 140 -6.30 -15.79 5.50
N LYS A 141 -6.43 -14.87 4.54
CA LYS A 141 -6.98 -15.16 3.22
C LYS A 141 -5.83 -15.24 2.24
N GLU A 142 -5.44 -16.45 1.88
CA GLU A 142 -4.32 -16.69 0.98
C GLU A 142 -4.56 -16.01 -0.39
N PRO A 143 -3.74 -15.00 -0.77
CA PRO A 143 -3.94 -14.24 -2.01
C PRO A 143 -3.63 -15.05 -3.29
N GLY A 144 -3.03 -16.24 -3.16
CA GLY A 144 -2.49 -17.00 -4.29
C GLY A 144 -1.41 -16.19 -5.02
N GLU A 145 -1.48 -16.16 -6.36
CA GLU A 145 -0.56 -15.37 -7.20
C GLU A 145 -0.72 -13.85 -7.02
N GLY A 146 -1.73 -13.39 -6.27
CA GLY A 146 -2.03 -11.98 -6.07
C GLY A 146 -3.04 -11.44 -7.10
N PRO A 147 -3.36 -10.14 -7.03
CA PRO A 147 -4.26 -9.50 -7.99
C PRO A 147 -3.64 -9.47 -9.39
N LYS A 148 -4.46 -9.78 -10.40
CA LYS A 148 -4.04 -9.69 -11.80
C LYS A 148 -3.60 -8.27 -12.15
N TYR A 149 -2.50 -8.14 -12.91
CA TYR A 149 -1.94 -6.86 -13.33
C TYR A 149 -1.48 -5.98 -12.16
N SER A 150 -1.04 -6.61 -11.06
CA SER A 150 -0.39 -5.93 -9.96
C SER A 150 1.12 -5.89 -10.16
N LEU A 151 1.79 -4.92 -9.55
CA LEU A 151 3.25 -4.82 -9.56
C LEU A 151 3.91 -6.10 -9.03
N ILE A 152 3.32 -6.73 -8.01
CA ILE A 152 3.85 -7.98 -7.45
C ILE A 152 3.83 -9.08 -8.50
N GLN A 153 2.72 -9.23 -9.22
CA GLN A 153 2.60 -10.23 -10.28
C GLN A 153 3.64 -9.95 -11.37
N ASP A 154 3.68 -8.72 -11.89
CA ASP A 154 4.62 -8.34 -12.95
C ASP A 154 6.09 -8.60 -12.53
N TYR A 155 6.43 -8.34 -11.27
CA TYR A 155 7.76 -8.61 -10.73
C TYR A 155 8.03 -10.10 -10.56
N CYS A 156 7.06 -10.88 -10.08
CA CYS A 156 7.23 -12.33 -9.93
C CYS A 156 7.40 -13.00 -11.30
N ASP A 157 6.55 -12.65 -12.28
CA ASP A 157 6.62 -13.16 -13.66
C ASP A 157 8.01 -12.88 -14.26
N PHE A 158 8.50 -11.65 -14.15
CA PHE A 158 9.81 -11.26 -14.67
C PHE A 158 10.97 -11.99 -13.96
N LEU A 159 10.94 -12.10 -12.63
CA LEU A 159 12.05 -12.72 -11.88
C LEU A 159 12.13 -14.23 -12.11
N GLU A 160 10.99 -14.90 -12.33
CA GLU A 160 10.97 -16.31 -12.70
C GLU A 160 11.47 -16.54 -14.13
N GLU A 161 11.12 -15.67 -15.08
CA GLU A 161 11.67 -15.67 -16.45
C GLU A 161 13.19 -15.45 -16.41
N LEU A 162 13.66 -14.43 -15.69
CA LEU A 162 15.08 -14.13 -15.52
C LEU A 162 15.85 -15.31 -14.88
N ALA A 163 15.28 -15.96 -13.87
CA ALA A 163 15.90 -17.11 -13.23
C ALA A 163 15.95 -18.37 -14.11
N GLN A 164 15.13 -18.45 -15.18
CA GLN A 164 15.24 -19.53 -16.16
C GLN A 164 16.39 -19.28 -17.16
N GLU A 165 16.65 -18.02 -17.48
CA GLU A 165 17.67 -17.63 -18.45
C GLU A 165 19.06 -17.46 -17.83
N ASP A 166 19.13 -17.05 -16.56
CA ASP A 166 20.36 -16.70 -15.86
C ASP A 166 20.61 -17.61 -14.65
N ASN A 167 21.51 -18.58 -14.83
CA ASN A 167 21.89 -19.53 -13.79
C ASN A 167 22.53 -18.88 -12.57
N GLU A 168 23.29 -17.79 -12.73
CA GLU A 168 23.90 -17.10 -11.59
C GLU A 168 22.82 -16.40 -10.75
N PHE A 169 21.87 -15.75 -11.43
CA PHE A 169 20.71 -15.15 -10.77
C PHE A 169 19.88 -16.20 -10.03
N ALA A 170 19.58 -17.32 -10.68
CA ALA A 170 18.84 -18.43 -10.10
C ALA A 170 19.54 -19.04 -8.87
N GLN A 171 20.87 -19.18 -8.90
CA GLN A 171 21.64 -19.64 -7.74
C GLN A 171 21.57 -18.63 -6.58
N LYS A 172 21.63 -17.33 -6.88
CA LYS A 172 21.62 -16.26 -5.86
C LYS A 172 20.25 -16.08 -5.20
N PHE A 173 19.17 -16.04 -5.99
CA PHE A 173 17.83 -15.68 -5.51
C PHE A 173 16.82 -16.83 -5.54
N GLY A 174 17.10 -17.92 -6.24
CA GLY A 174 16.18 -19.03 -6.50
C GLY A 174 15.33 -18.81 -7.74
N THR A 175 14.43 -19.76 -8.01
CA THR A 175 13.66 -19.84 -9.26
C THR A 175 12.16 -19.65 -9.09
N GLU A 176 11.66 -19.53 -7.86
CA GLU A 176 10.23 -19.40 -7.57
C GLU A 176 9.98 -18.16 -6.71
N PHE A 177 9.21 -17.22 -7.25
CA PHE A 177 8.88 -15.93 -6.64
C PHE A 177 7.38 -15.76 -6.41
N HIS A 178 6.54 -16.37 -7.26
CA HIS A 178 5.11 -16.44 -7.04
C HIS A 178 4.78 -17.16 -5.74
N ARG A 179 3.60 -16.89 -5.17
CA ARG A 179 3.12 -17.63 -4.02
C ARG A 179 2.55 -18.99 -4.45
N PRO A 180 2.82 -20.10 -3.75
CA PRO A 180 2.26 -21.40 -4.09
C PRO A 180 0.74 -21.37 -4.13
N LYS A 181 0.14 -22.02 -5.13
CA LYS A 181 -1.32 -22.18 -5.20
C LYS A 181 -1.78 -23.09 -4.05
N PRO A 182 -2.82 -22.72 -3.28
CA PRO A 182 -3.37 -23.61 -2.27
C PRO A 182 -3.80 -24.92 -2.94
N GLY A 183 -3.30 -26.05 -2.42
CA GLY A 183 -3.57 -27.39 -2.96
C GLY A 183 -2.52 -27.95 -3.91
N LYS A 184 -1.57 -27.16 -4.41
CA LYS A 184 -0.33 -27.69 -5.00
C LYS A 184 0.69 -27.87 -3.89
N VAL A 185 0.69 -29.05 -3.26
CA VAL A 185 1.79 -29.43 -2.36
C VAL A 185 3.05 -29.40 -3.20
N SER A 186 3.93 -28.42 -2.97
CA SER A 186 5.23 -28.37 -3.65
C SER A 186 5.96 -29.67 -3.31
N SER A 187 6.21 -30.51 -4.31
CA SER A 187 6.88 -31.80 -4.17
C SER A 187 8.38 -31.65 -3.89
N HIS A 188 8.87 -30.41 -3.74
CA HIS A 188 10.25 -30.16 -3.35
C HIS A 188 10.44 -30.50 -1.87
N LYS A 189 11.17 -31.60 -1.63
CA LYS A 189 11.75 -31.94 -0.32
C LYS A 189 12.29 -30.67 0.32
N ALA A 190 11.79 -30.34 1.51
CA ALA A 190 12.26 -29.21 2.31
C ALA A 190 13.78 -29.32 2.48
N GLY A 191 14.54 -28.64 1.62
CA GLY A 191 15.93 -28.34 1.91
C GLY A 191 15.99 -27.47 3.17
N PRO A 192 17.10 -27.49 3.91
CA PRO A 192 17.27 -26.61 5.06
C PRO A 192 16.98 -25.18 4.62
N SER A 193 15.92 -24.60 5.19
CA SER A 193 15.57 -23.20 5.00
C SER A 193 16.84 -22.39 5.19
N PRO A 194 17.27 -21.57 4.21
CA PRO A 194 18.25 -20.52 4.49
C PRO A 194 17.70 -19.75 5.68
N GLN A 195 18.49 -19.65 6.74
CA GLN A 195 18.13 -18.88 7.92
C GLN A 195 17.67 -17.51 7.44
N ALA A 196 16.43 -17.16 7.77
CA ALA A 196 15.84 -15.88 7.45
C ALA A 196 16.82 -14.77 7.86
N PRO A 197 17.28 -13.91 6.95
CA PRO A 197 17.91 -12.69 7.38
C PRO A 197 16.83 -11.74 7.90
N LEU A 198 17.07 -11.25 9.12
CA LEU A 198 16.65 -9.95 9.68
C LEU A 198 15.30 -9.89 10.42
N GLN A 199 15.38 -10.04 11.75
CA GLN A 199 15.11 -9.01 12.77
C GLN A 199 13.93 -8.02 12.60
N TYR A 200 12.90 -8.31 11.81
CA TYR A 200 11.77 -7.38 11.66
C TYR A 200 10.84 -7.34 12.89
N ALA A 201 10.92 -8.34 13.78
CA ALA A 201 10.04 -8.44 14.95
C ALA A 201 10.52 -7.68 16.19
N GLU A 202 11.83 -7.44 16.37
CA GLU A 202 12.35 -6.90 17.64
C GLU A 202 12.25 -5.38 17.76
N HIS A 203 12.12 -4.64 16.66
CA HIS A 203 12.08 -3.17 16.74
C HIS A 203 10.68 -2.59 17.06
N MET A 204 9.61 -3.40 16.96
CA MET A 204 8.24 -2.92 17.16
C MET A 204 7.74 -2.97 18.62
N GLN A 205 8.53 -3.49 19.58
CA GLN A 205 8.11 -3.65 20.99
C GLN A 205 8.90 -2.82 22.03
N ARG A 206 9.89 -2.02 21.64
CA ARG A 206 10.63 -1.17 22.59
C ARG A 206 10.50 0.32 22.26
N LYS A 207 9.53 0.99 22.91
CA LYS A 207 9.67 2.25 23.67
C LYS A 207 8.32 2.99 23.75
N SER A 208 7.60 2.75 24.82
CA SER A 208 6.69 3.73 25.43
C SER A 208 6.92 3.70 26.95
N SER A 209 7.98 4.39 27.37
CA SER A 209 8.10 4.92 28.73
C SER A 209 8.57 6.37 28.60
N PRO A 210 7.94 7.32 29.31
CA PRO A 210 8.13 8.74 29.05
C PRO A 210 9.30 9.28 29.87
N ASP A 211 10.43 9.56 29.22
CA ASP A 211 11.42 10.45 29.82
C ASP A 211 11.05 11.90 29.50
N THR A 212 10.84 12.62 30.58
CA THR A 212 10.54 14.05 30.63
C THR A 212 11.77 14.86 30.22
N PRO A 213 11.63 15.87 29.36
CA PRO A 213 12.58 16.97 29.33
C PRO A 213 11.90 18.28 29.73
N THR A 214 12.40 18.79 30.85
CA THR A 214 12.62 20.18 31.23
C THR A 214 12.22 21.25 30.21
N SER A 215 11.28 22.08 30.67
CA SER A 215 10.92 23.42 30.19
C SER A 215 12.13 24.28 29.78
N LEU A 216 12.14 24.73 28.54
CA LEU A 216 12.88 25.93 28.12
C LEU A 216 11.94 26.88 27.38
N SER A 217 11.87 28.07 27.95
CA SER A 217 11.02 29.21 27.64
C SER A 217 11.08 29.65 26.16
N ALA A 218 9.91 29.84 25.58
CA ALA A 218 9.73 30.42 24.25
C ALA A 218 9.94 31.95 24.25
N PRO A 219 10.60 32.53 23.24
CA PRO A 219 10.51 33.96 22.97
C PRO A 219 9.17 34.30 22.29
N LYS A 220 8.45 35.27 22.88
CA LYS A 220 7.20 35.86 22.39
C LYS A 220 7.37 36.43 20.97
N SER A 221 6.79 35.75 19.97
CA SER A 221 6.59 36.31 18.64
C SER A 221 5.41 37.29 18.63
N LYS A 222 5.65 38.50 18.12
CA LYS A 222 4.68 39.59 18.02
C LYS A 222 3.66 39.28 16.92
N ARG A 223 2.40 39.21 17.32
CA ARG A 223 1.20 39.06 16.49
C ARG A 223 1.07 40.26 15.53
N ALA A 224 1.27 40.03 14.23
CA ALA A 224 0.89 40.99 13.20
C ALA A 224 -0.63 40.95 12.97
N THR A 225 -1.23 42.13 12.83
CA THR A 225 -2.66 42.36 12.60
C THR A 225 -3.08 41.96 11.16
N PRO A 226 -4.32 41.47 10.96
CA PRO A 226 -4.81 41.15 9.63
C PRO A 226 -5.22 42.44 8.89
N LYS A 227 -4.59 42.67 7.73
CA LYS A 227 -5.02 43.69 6.77
C LYS A 227 -6.34 43.27 6.13
N LYS A 228 -7.39 44.03 6.43
CA LYS A 228 -8.67 44.08 5.70
C LYS A 228 -8.39 44.49 4.24
N GLY A 229 -8.65 43.60 3.29
CA GLY A 229 -8.70 43.90 1.86
C GLY A 229 -10.15 43.89 1.35
N PRO A 230 -10.55 44.82 0.46
CA PRO A 230 -11.93 45.02 0.07
C PRO A 230 -12.43 44.06 -1.03
N ASN A 231 -13.75 43.90 -1.01
CA ASN A 231 -14.62 43.29 -2.01
C ASN A 231 -14.17 43.39 -3.47
N ALA A 232 -14.20 42.27 -4.18
CA ALA A 232 -14.50 42.24 -5.61
C ALA A 232 -15.36 41.01 -5.92
N ALA A 233 -16.65 41.25 -6.09
CA ALA A 233 -17.59 40.30 -6.67
C ALA A 233 -17.23 40.08 -8.14
N SER A 234 -16.82 38.87 -8.50
CA SER A 234 -16.78 38.43 -9.90
C SER A 234 -17.83 37.35 -10.10
N VAL A 235 -18.99 37.81 -10.58
CA VAL A 235 -20.09 36.98 -11.07
C VAL A 235 -19.62 36.30 -12.35
N ARG A 236 -19.21 35.03 -12.25
CA ARG A 236 -18.86 34.21 -13.41
C ARG A 236 -20.14 33.58 -13.97
N LYS A 237 -20.72 34.21 -15.00
CA LYS A 237 -21.79 33.64 -15.83
C LYS A 237 -21.36 32.28 -16.37
N GLN A 238 -22.14 31.24 -16.10
CA GLN A 238 -22.01 29.95 -16.78
C GLN A 238 -22.68 30.02 -18.16
N PRO A 239 -22.08 29.44 -19.22
CA PRO A 239 -22.74 29.29 -20.51
C PRO A 239 -23.79 28.17 -20.46
N ALA A 240 -24.94 28.45 -21.08
CA ALA A 240 -26.06 27.53 -21.20
C ALA A 240 -25.67 26.29 -22.03
N ARG A 241 -25.99 25.11 -21.47
CA ARG A 241 -25.83 23.80 -22.10
C ARG A 241 -26.90 23.63 -23.19
N GLY A 242 -26.49 23.68 -24.45
CA GLY A 242 -27.37 23.42 -25.60
C GLY A 242 -27.94 21.99 -25.57
N LYS A 243 -29.27 21.89 -25.64
CA LYS A 243 -30.02 20.67 -25.94
C LYS A 243 -29.71 20.24 -27.38
N LYS A 244 -29.10 19.08 -27.59
CA LYS A 244 -29.09 18.40 -28.89
C LYS A 244 -30.44 17.72 -29.10
N THR A 245 -31.17 18.18 -30.10
CA THR A 245 -32.36 17.54 -30.68
C THR A 245 -31.95 16.28 -31.45
N ALA A 246 -32.74 15.24 -31.31
CA ALA A 246 -32.61 13.97 -32.02
C ALA A 246 -32.95 14.17 -33.50
N GLU A 247 -32.08 13.66 -34.37
CA GLU A 247 -32.28 13.61 -35.82
C GLU A 247 -32.93 12.26 -36.16
N SER A 248 -34.12 12.33 -36.76
CA SER A 248 -34.92 11.20 -37.21
C SER A 248 -34.36 10.63 -38.53
N VAL A 249 -34.13 9.32 -38.56
CA VAL A 249 -33.78 8.54 -39.76
C VAL A 249 -35.04 8.31 -40.60
N PRO A 250 -35.05 8.54 -41.92
CA PRO A 250 -36.14 8.12 -42.79
C PRO A 250 -36.01 6.65 -43.18
N MET A 251 -37.12 5.93 -43.04
CA MET A 251 -37.41 4.61 -43.59
C MET A 251 -37.59 4.73 -45.11
N THR A 252 -36.78 4.02 -45.90
CA THR A 252 -37.09 3.77 -47.32
C THR A 252 -37.64 2.36 -47.48
N ALA A 253 -38.73 2.29 -48.24
CA ALA A 253 -39.40 1.09 -48.72
C ALA A 253 -38.58 0.35 -49.77
#